data_AF-A0A2V9RIU2-F1
#
_entry.id   AF-A0A2V9RIU2-F1
#
_cell.length_a   1.000
_cell.length_b   1.000
_cell.length_c   1.000
_cell.angle_alpha   90.00
_cell.angle_beta   90.00
_cell.angle_gamma   90.00
#
_symmetry.space_group_name_H-M   'P 1'
#
loop_
_entity.id
_entity.type
_entity.pdbx_description
1 polymer ?
#
loop_
_entity_poly.entity_id
_entity_poly.type
_entity_poly.pdbx_seq_one_letter_code
_entity_poly.pdbx_strand_id
1 'polypeptide(L)'
;MSARTSAARNDYRCTMERNQSGKYCVRVQVHYPRHAWTLGIFFLASSFDRAMKKLQEALGFLQRQEEKLWFWGVDRAEDIGFSAEFLKEVGLRLDRRAEFPRKATNLSLTPEREVPAFVLGPMRRGLAESVEMTRELSRSAVAGD
;
A
#
# COMPACT_ATOMS: atom_id res chain seq x y z
N MET A 1 18.24 -29.36 -10.22
CA MET A 1 18.51 -28.84 -8.86
C MET A 1 17.34 -27.97 -8.44
N SER A 2 16.48 -28.46 -7.56
CA SER A 2 15.36 -27.68 -7.03
C SER A 2 15.94 -26.71 -6.00
N ALA A 3 16.15 -25.45 -6.40
CA ALA A 3 16.49 -24.41 -5.45
C ALA A 3 15.38 -24.38 -4.41
N ARG A 4 15.76 -24.52 -3.13
CA ARG A 4 14.86 -24.26 -2.01
C ARG A 4 14.51 -22.78 -2.11
N THR A 5 13.38 -22.46 -2.73
CA THR A 5 12.80 -21.13 -2.69
C THR A 5 12.51 -20.89 -1.21
N SER A 6 13.41 -20.17 -0.54
CA SER A 6 13.06 -19.47 0.70
C SER A 6 11.69 -18.85 0.43
N ALA A 7 10.70 -19.10 1.29
CA ALA A 7 9.35 -18.56 1.13
C ALA A 7 9.43 -17.03 1.26
N ALA A 8 9.85 -16.39 0.17
CA ALA A 8 10.07 -14.96 0.06
C ALA A 8 8.74 -14.30 0.34
N ARG A 9 8.64 -13.59 1.47
CA ARG A 9 7.42 -12.89 1.85
C ARG A 9 7.38 -11.55 1.13
N ASN A 10 6.21 -11.18 0.65
CA ASN A 10 5.97 -9.83 0.14
C ASN A 10 5.81 -8.88 1.33
N ASP A 11 6.57 -7.80 1.31
CA ASP A 11 6.59 -6.81 2.38
C ASP A 11 5.80 -5.58 1.97
N TYR A 12 4.79 -5.24 2.76
CA TYR A 12 3.90 -4.10 2.55
C TYR A 12 4.18 -3.05 3.61
N ARG A 13 4.36 -1.81 3.16
CA ARG A 13 4.43 -0.62 4.00
C ARG A 13 3.21 0.22 3.69
N CYS A 14 2.37 0.46 4.68
CA CYS A 14 1.12 1.19 4.54
C CYS A 14 1.17 2.49 5.36
N THR A 15 0.70 3.58 4.76
CA THR A 15 0.52 4.86 5.46
C THR A 15 -0.87 5.42 5.16
N MET A 16 -1.39 6.22 6.08
CA MET A 16 -2.70 6.84 5.94
C MET A 16 -2.65 8.23 6.56
N GLU A 17 -3.04 9.22 5.77
CA GLU A 17 -3.07 10.63 6.18
C GLU A 17 -4.35 11.29 5.65
N ARG A 18 -4.85 12.31 6.33
CA ARG A 18 -5.92 13.15 5.76
C ARG A 18 -5.30 14.21 4.86
N ASN A 19 -5.82 14.32 3.64
CA ASN A 19 -5.46 15.41 2.74
C ASN A 19 -6.24 16.70 3.07
N GLN A 20 -5.92 17.79 2.39
CA GLN A 20 -6.57 19.10 2.57
C GLN A 20 -8.10 19.06 2.31
N SER A 21 -8.57 18.14 1.47
CA SER A 21 -10.02 17.92 1.22
C SER A 21 -10.71 17.06 2.28
N GLY A 22 -10.01 16.69 3.35
CA GLY A 22 -10.51 15.83 4.43
C GLY A 22 -10.60 14.34 4.09
N LYS A 23 -10.19 13.92 2.88
CA LYS A 23 -10.16 12.51 2.47
C LYS A 23 -8.92 11.82 3.01
N TYR A 24 -9.07 10.55 3.34
CA TYR A 24 -7.97 9.67 3.70
C TYR A 24 -7.18 9.30 2.43
N CYS A 25 -5.93 9.73 2.36
CA CYS A 25 -4.94 9.32 1.38
C CYS A 25 -4.16 8.14 1.95
N VAL A 26 -4.38 6.97 1.37
CA VAL A 26 -3.69 5.73 1.74
C VAL A 26 -2.61 5.47 0.71
N ARG A 27 -1.37 5.29 1.15
CA ARG A 27 -0.24 4.90 0.29
C ARG A 27 0.23 3.53 0.72
N VAL A 28 0.54 2.68 -0.26
CA VAL A 28 1.09 1.34 -0.04
C VAL A 28 2.32 1.18 -0.91
N GLN A 29 3.43 0.80 -0.30
CA GLN A 29 4.62 0.36 -0.99
C GLN A 29 4.77 -1.14 -0.74
N VAL A 30 4.79 -1.93 -1.81
CA VAL A 30 5.04 -3.37 -1.74
C VAL A 30 6.40 -3.69 -2.33
N HIS A 31 7.16 -4.52 -1.64
CA HIS A 31 8.37 -5.14 -2.14
C HIS A 31 8.08 -6.62 -2.45
N TYR A 32 8.34 -7.03 -3.69
CA TYR A 32 8.21 -8.38 -4.19
C TYR A 32 9.61 -9.00 -4.37
N PRO A 33 10.10 -9.79 -3.40
CA PRO A 33 11.48 -10.27 -3.45
C PRO A 33 11.71 -11.28 -4.58
N ARG A 34 10.66 -11.99 -5.02
CA ARG A 34 10.71 -12.93 -6.16
C ARG A 34 11.23 -12.25 -7.44
N HIS A 35 10.87 -10.99 -7.63
CA HIS A 35 11.19 -10.22 -8.82
C HIS A 35 12.17 -9.07 -8.56
N ALA A 36 12.68 -8.94 -7.31
CA ALA A 36 13.45 -7.78 -6.85
C ALA A 36 12.79 -6.42 -7.19
N TRP A 37 11.46 -6.37 -7.15
CA TRP A 37 10.68 -5.24 -7.63
C TRP A 37 9.90 -4.56 -6.51
N THR A 38 9.78 -3.24 -6.59
CA THR A 38 9.02 -2.44 -5.64
C THR A 38 7.95 -1.64 -6.38
N LEU A 39 6.70 -1.77 -5.93
CA LEU A 39 5.56 -1.06 -6.49
C LEU A 39 4.96 -0.12 -5.43
N GLY A 40 4.86 1.17 -5.78
CA GLY A 40 4.12 2.16 -5.00
C GLY A 40 2.72 2.37 -5.58
N ILE A 41 1.69 2.30 -4.74
CA ILE A 41 0.32 2.66 -5.09
C ILE A 41 -0.32 3.58 -4.05
N PHE A 42 -1.37 4.27 -4.45
CA PHE A 42 -2.21 5.04 -3.53
C PHE A 42 -3.68 5.02 -3.95
N PHE A 43 -4.56 5.33 -2.99
CA PHE A 43 -5.97 5.59 -3.23
C PHE A 43 -6.53 6.59 -2.20
N LEU A 44 -7.72 7.12 -2.49
CA LEU A 44 -8.44 8.04 -1.60
C LEU A 44 -9.72 7.40 -1.08
N ALA A 45 -10.05 7.66 0.18
CA ALA A 45 -11.30 7.23 0.81
C ALA A 45 -11.92 8.38 1.62
N SER A 46 -13.25 8.43 1.68
CA SER A 46 -13.99 9.48 2.40
C SER A 46 -14.10 9.25 3.90
N SER A 47 -13.86 8.01 4.37
CA SER A 47 -13.87 7.67 5.79
C SER A 47 -12.81 6.63 6.11
N PHE A 48 -12.46 6.52 7.39
CA PHE A 48 -11.47 5.55 7.86
C PHE A 48 -11.90 4.11 7.57
N ASP A 49 -13.15 3.74 7.83
CA ASP A 49 -13.62 2.37 7.57
C ASP A 49 -13.62 2.03 6.09
N ARG A 50 -13.97 2.99 5.22
CA ARG A 50 -13.84 2.82 3.76
C ARG A 50 -12.38 2.68 3.35
N ALA A 51 -11.47 3.42 3.99
CA ALA A 51 -10.04 3.31 3.75
C ALA A 51 -9.51 1.92 4.13
N MET A 52 -9.92 1.40 5.30
CA MET A 52 -9.52 0.07 5.77
C MET A 52 -10.06 -1.06 4.91
N LYS A 53 -11.35 -0.99 4.54
CA LYS A 53 -11.95 -1.97 3.62
C LYS A 53 -11.21 -1.97 2.28
N LYS A 54 -10.95 -0.79 1.72
CA LYS A 54 -10.24 -0.68 0.45
C LYS A 54 -8.79 -1.13 0.54
N LEU A 55 -8.12 -0.89 1.67
CA LEU A 55 -6.77 -1.39 1.92
C LEU A 55 -6.74 -2.91 1.91
N GLN A 56 -7.68 -3.57 2.58
CA GLN A 56 -7.79 -5.04 2.55
C GLN A 56 -7.97 -5.58 1.13
N GLU A 57 -8.88 -4.99 0.36
CA GLU A 57 -9.11 -5.35 -1.05
C GLU A 57 -7.83 -5.14 -1.88
N ALA A 58 -7.14 -4.01 -1.68
CA ALA A 58 -5.89 -3.68 -2.37
C ALA A 58 -4.78 -4.69 -2.06
N LEU A 59 -4.57 -5.03 -0.79
CA LEU A 59 -3.56 -6.03 -0.39
C LEU A 59 -3.87 -7.40 -1.01
N GLY A 60 -5.14 -7.80 -1.02
CA GLY A 60 -5.56 -9.05 -1.67
C GLY A 60 -5.34 -9.04 -3.19
N PHE A 61 -5.63 -7.92 -3.85
CA PHE A 61 -5.36 -7.76 -5.28
C PHE A 61 -3.86 -7.83 -5.59
N LEU A 62 -3.03 -7.07 -4.84
CA LEU A 62 -1.57 -7.03 -4.99
C LEU A 62 -0.95 -8.42 -4.81
N GLN A 63 -1.38 -9.17 -3.79
CA GLN A 63 -0.97 -10.56 -3.57
C GLN A 63 -1.31 -11.48 -4.74
N ARG A 64 -2.56 -11.43 -5.23
CA ARG A 64 -3.03 -12.35 -6.28
C ARG A 64 -2.52 -12.02 -7.67
N GLN A 65 -2.11 -10.77 -7.92
CA GLN A 65 -1.73 -10.30 -9.25
C GLN A 65 -0.24 -9.96 -9.35
N GLU A 66 0.61 -10.40 -8.41
CA GLU A 66 2.06 -10.13 -8.39
C GLU A 66 2.72 -10.36 -9.76
N GLU A 67 2.61 -11.57 -10.31
CA GLU A 67 3.22 -11.94 -11.61
C GLU A 67 2.75 -11.04 -12.76
N LYS A 68 1.44 -10.73 -12.82
CA LYS A 68 0.92 -9.82 -13.84
C LYS A 68 1.44 -8.41 -13.65
N LEU A 69 1.36 -7.88 -12.43
CA LEU A 69 1.82 -6.54 -12.10
C LEU A 69 3.31 -6.37 -12.43
N TRP A 70 4.13 -7.39 -12.15
CA TRP A 70 5.54 -7.39 -12.51
C TRP A 70 5.75 -7.42 -14.03
N PHE A 71 5.09 -8.34 -14.74
CA PHE A 71 5.19 -8.47 -16.19
C PHE A 71 4.89 -7.14 -16.91
N TRP A 72 3.79 -6.48 -16.52
CA TRP A 72 3.40 -5.19 -17.11
C TRP A 72 4.17 -3.99 -16.56
N GLY A 73 4.79 -4.11 -15.38
CA GLY A 73 5.44 -3.02 -14.67
C GLY A 73 6.94 -2.91 -14.91
N VAL A 74 7.59 -4.01 -15.30
CA VAL A 74 9.05 -4.11 -15.44
C VAL A 74 9.46 -4.66 -16.80
N ASP A 75 8.78 -5.70 -17.33
CA ASP A 75 9.22 -6.43 -18.52
C ASP A 75 8.91 -5.69 -19.84
N ARG A 76 8.05 -4.66 -19.80
CA ARG A 76 7.80 -3.76 -20.94
C ARG A 76 7.90 -2.30 -20.51
N ALA A 77 9.11 -1.76 -20.60
CA ALA A 77 9.40 -0.34 -20.29
C ALA A 77 8.58 0.67 -21.15
N GLU A 78 7.99 0.23 -22.27
CA GLU A 78 7.11 1.05 -23.10
C GLU A 78 5.63 1.04 -22.64
N ASP A 79 5.25 0.17 -21.70
CA ASP A 79 3.84 -0.12 -21.33
C ASP A 79 3.48 0.17 -19.87
N ILE A 80 4.21 1.09 -19.21
CA ILE A 80 3.87 1.60 -17.86
C ILE A 80 2.41 2.11 -17.79
N GLY A 81 1.84 2.52 -18.93
CA GLY A 81 0.43 2.87 -19.08
C GLY A 81 -0.54 1.72 -18.76
N PHE A 82 -0.24 0.49 -19.18
CA PHE A 82 -1.13 -0.66 -19.00
C PHE A 82 -1.22 -1.08 -17.53
N SER A 83 -0.10 -1.08 -16.81
CA SER A 83 -0.08 -1.27 -15.36
C SER A 83 -0.91 -0.22 -14.61
N ALA A 84 -0.89 1.03 -15.09
CA ALA A 84 -1.67 2.11 -14.49
C ALA A 84 -3.18 1.94 -14.74
N GLU A 85 -3.60 1.50 -15.92
CA GLU A 85 -5.00 1.20 -16.22
C GLU A 85 -5.50 -0.02 -15.43
N PHE A 86 -4.69 -1.08 -15.36
CA PHE A 86 -5.03 -2.28 -14.57
C PHE A 86 -5.22 -1.97 -13.07
N LEU A 87 -4.40 -1.06 -12.52
CA LEU A 87 -4.60 -0.55 -11.16
C LEU A 87 -5.86 0.31 -11.04
N LYS A 88 -6.18 1.14 -12.03
CA LYS A 88 -7.37 2.01 -12.02
C LYS A 88 -8.67 1.22 -12.03
N GLU A 89 -8.74 0.06 -12.70
CA GLU A 89 -9.92 -0.82 -12.72
C GLU A 89 -10.36 -1.22 -11.30
N VAL A 90 -9.39 -1.38 -10.39
CA VAL A 90 -9.65 -1.66 -8.97
C VAL A 90 -9.55 -0.42 -8.09
N GLY A 91 -9.54 0.78 -8.66
CA GLY A 91 -9.53 2.06 -7.94
C GLY A 91 -8.19 2.39 -7.26
N LEU A 92 -7.09 1.77 -7.71
CA LEU A 92 -5.73 2.07 -7.28
C LEU A 92 -5.04 2.97 -8.32
N ARG A 93 -4.02 3.69 -7.88
CA ARG A 93 -3.18 4.53 -8.76
C ARG A 93 -1.73 4.31 -8.42
N LEU A 94 -0.83 4.43 -9.41
CA LEU A 94 0.60 4.43 -9.16
C LEU A 94 1.00 5.62 -8.28
N ASP A 95 1.75 5.34 -7.23
CA ASP A 95 2.37 6.35 -6.38
C ASP A 95 3.73 6.71 -6.96
N ARG A 96 3.77 7.82 -7.70
CA ARG A 96 4.99 8.34 -8.35
C ARG A 96 5.76 9.33 -7.48
N ARG A 97 5.37 9.52 -6.21
CA ARG A 97 6.07 10.43 -5.30
C ARG A 97 7.45 9.84 -4.99
N ALA A 98 8.48 10.68 -5.03
CA ALA A 98 9.86 10.26 -4.82
C ALA A 98 10.10 9.64 -3.44
N GLU A 99 9.38 10.11 -2.42
CA GLU A 99 9.55 9.66 -1.05
C GLU A 99 8.32 8.94 -0.50
N PHE A 100 8.55 7.78 0.12
CA PHE A 100 7.57 7.09 0.94
C PHE A 100 7.75 7.46 2.41
N PRO A 101 6.69 7.69 3.21
CA PRO A 101 6.85 8.17 4.57
C PRO A 101 7.66 7.18 5.42
N ARG A 102 8.53 7.72 6.29
CA ARG A 102 9.44 6.92 7.13
C ARG A 102 8.65 6.10 8.15
N LYS A 103 7.65 6.70 8.80
CA LYS A 103 6.73 6.00 9.70
C LYS A 103 5.64 5.33 8.86
N ALA A 104 5.61 4.00 8.89
CA ALA A 104 4.64 3.18 8.17
C ALA A 104 4.24 1.97 9.01
N THR A 105 3.03 1.49 8.81
CA THR A 105 2.59 0.20 9.35
C THR A 105 3.00 -0.90 8.37
N ASN A 106 3.77 -1.86 8.86
CA ASN A 106 4.36 -2.89 8.01
C ASN A 106 3.62 -4.23 8.14
N LEU A 107 3.58 -4.99 7.05
CA LEU A 107 3.01 -6.32 7.00
C LEU A 107 3.82 -7.20 6.05
N SER A 108 4.20 -8.39 6.50
CA SER A 108 4.88 -9.39 5.65
C SER A 108 3.95 -10.56 5.41
N LEU A 109 3.69 -10.90 4.15
CA LEU A 109 2.78 -11.98 3.75
C LEU A 109 3.48 -12.99 2.86
N THR A 110 3.20 -14.28 3.06
CA THR A 110 3.59 -15.30 2.10
C THR A 110 2.83 -15.07 0.78
N PRO A 111 3.50 -15.11 -0.38
CA PRO A 111 2.88 -14.93 -1.70
C PRO A 111 1.71 -15.89 -1.93
N GLU A 112 0.79 -15.49 -2.81
CA GLU A 112 -0.32 -16.30 -3.35
C GLU A 112 -1.34 -16.80 -2.32
N ARG A 113 -1.24 -16.37 -1.05
CA ARG A 113 -2.27 -16.63 -0.04
C ARG A 113 -3.23 -15.45 0.06
N GLU A 114 -4.48 -15.74 0.37
CA GLU A 114 -5.42 -14.71 0.80
C GLU A 114 -4.86 -13.96 2.01
N VAL A 115 -5.07 -12.64 2.05
CA VAL A 115 -4.66 -11.79 3.17
C VAL A 115 -5.50 -12.20 4.38
N PRO A 116 -4.92 -12.84 5.42
CA PRO A 116 -5.73 -13.35 6.51
C PRO A 116 -6.34 -12.22 7.32
N ALA A 117 -7.63 -12.30 7.66
CA ALA A 117 -8.33 -11.20 8.35
C ALA A 117 -7.65 -10.78 9.67
N PHE A 118 -7.00 -11.70 10.38
CA PHE A 118 -6.31 -11.41 11.64
C PHE A 118 -5.14 -10.41 11.48
N VAL A 119 -4.52 -10.30 10.30
CA VAL A 119 -3.43 -9.35 10.06
C VAL A 119 -3.91 -7.90 9.99
N LEU A 120 -5.21 -7.70 9.77
CA LEU A 120 -5.81 -6.37 9.61
C LEU A 120 -6.02 -5.66 10.94
N GLY A 121 -6.12 -6.41 12.05
CA GLY A 121 -6.30 -5.84 13.39
C GLY A 121 -5.14 -4.92 13.81
N PRO A 122 -3.89 -5.44 13.84
CA PRO A 122 -2.71 -4.62 14.09
C PRO A 122 -2.54 -3.49 13.06
N MET A 123 -2.80 -3.76 11.78
CA MET A 123 -2.73 -2.76 10.72
C MET A 123 -3.68 -1.58 11.00
N ARG A 124 -4.93 -1.87 11.35
CA ARG A 124 -5.94 -0.86 11.65
C ARG A 124 -5.50 0.04 12.80
N ARG A 125 -4.96 -0.55 13.88
CA ARG A 125 -4.48 0.20 15.04
C ARG A 125 -3.31 1.12 14.67
N GLY A 126 -2.28 0.59 14.02
CA GLY A 126 -1.10 1.39 13.63
C GLY A 126 -1.46 2.54 12.69
N LEU A 127 -2.40 2.34 11.77
CA LEU A 127 -2.88 3.40 10.87
C LEU A 127 -3.75 4.43 11.60
N ALA A 128 -4.59 4.02 12.56
CA ALA A 128 -5.37 4.94 13.38
C ALA A 128 -4.46 5.86 14.21
N GLU A 129 -3.48 5.27 14.92
CA GLU A 129 -2.50 6.01 15.71
C GLU A 129 -1.70 7.01 14.84
N SER A 130 -1.34 6.60 13.62
CA SER A 130 -0.64 7.48 12.68
C SER A 130 -1.48 8.70 12.27
N VAL A 131 -2.79 8.50 12.03
CA VAL A 131 -3.70 9.60 11.66
C VAL A 131 -3.92 10.55 12.84
N GLU A 132 -4.04 10.02 14.05
CA GLU A 132 -4.23 10.80 15.28
C GLU A 132 -2.99 11.68 15.56
N MET A 133 -1.80 11.09 15.51
CA MET A 133 -0.54 11.82 15.74
C MET A 133 -0.33 12.95 14.73
N THR A 134 -0.61 12.72 13.44
CA THR A 134 -0.54 13.79 12.43
C THR A 134 -1.54 14.92 12.74
N ARG A 135 -2.75 14.57 13.18
CA ARG A 135 -3.77 15.57 13.57
C ARG A 135 -3.36 16.39 14.79
N GLU A 136 -2.65 15.80 15.74
CA GLU A 136 -2.12 16.51 16.91
C GLU A 136 -1.01 17.47 16.51
N LEU A 137 -0.04 17.02 15.71
CA LEU A 137 1.04 17.87 15.19
C LEU A 137 0.51 19.08 14.41
N SER A 138 -0.50 18.86 13.55
CA SER A 138 -1.13 19.97 12.82
C SER A 138 -1.88 20.95 13.74
N ARG A 139 -2.46 20.49 14.86
CA ARG A 139 -3.14 21.38 15.81
C ARG A 139 -2.15 22.20 16.63
N SER A 140 -1.07 21.59 17.10
CA SER A 140 -0.04 22.29 17.88
C SER A 140 0.69 23.35 17.04
N ALA A 141 0.90 23.11 15.74
CA ALA A 141 1.53 24.09 14.84
C ALA A 141 0.68 25.35 14.63
N VAL A 142 -0.65 25.27 14.77
CA VAL A 142 -1.57 26.41 14.57
C VAL A 142 -1.80 27.18 15.89
N ALA A 143 -1.51 26.56 17.04
CA ALA A 143 -1.67 27.17 18.36
C ALA A 143 -0.39 27.88 18.87
N GLY A 144 0.70 27.85 18.09
CA GLY A 144 2.00 28.42 18.44
C GLY A 144 2.32 29.75 17.76
N ASP A 145 1.38 30.33 17.01
CA ASP A 145 1.40 31.71 16.46
C ASP A 145 0.49 32.64 17.30
#